data_AF-A0A537QMP1-F1
#
_entry.id   AF-A0A537QMP1-F1
#
_cell.length_a   1.000
_cell.length_b   1.000
_cell.length_c   1.000
_cell.angle_alpha   90.00
_cell.angle_beta   90.00
_cell.angle_gamma   90.00
#
_symmetry.space_group_name_H-M   'P 1'
#
loop_
_entity.id
_entity.type
_entity.pdbx_description
1 polymer ?
#
loop_
_entity_poly.entity_id
_entity_poly.type
_entity_poly.pdbx_seq_one_letter_code
_entity_poly.pdbx_strand_id
1 'polypeptide(L)' 'MVERLTGAARHTALRELHGWSEVDDRDAIRKSYHFSNFSEAWGFLSRIALAAEKMDHHPEI' A
#
# COMPACT_ATOMS: atom_id res chain seq x y z
N MET A 1 -7.81 -7.66 16.47
CA MET A 1 -8.60 -7.06 15.38
C MET A 1 -8.25 -5.58 15.35
N VAL A 2 -7.76 -5.05 14.22
CA VAL A 2 -7.45 -3.62 14.08
C VAL A 2 -8.74 -2.90 13.66
N GLU A 3 -8.98 -1.72 14.22
CA GLU A 3 -10.15 -0.90 13.90
C GLU A 3 -9.98 -0.23 12.53
N ARG A 4 -11.04 -0.21 11.73
CA ARG A 4 -11.01 0.39 10.39
C ARG A 4 -11.12 1.90 10.49
N LEU A 5 -10.32 2.62 9.69
CA LEU A 5 -10.44 4.06 9.58
C LEU A 5 -11.74 4.44 8.85
N THR A 6 -12.48 5.38 9.43
CA THR A 6 -13.74 5.90 8.89
C THR A 6 -13.75 7.43 8.88
N GLY A 7 -14.67 8.02 8.10
CA GLY A 7 -14.94 9.46 8.09
C GLY A 7 -13.69 10.35 7.93
N ALA A 8 -13.56 11.35 8.79
CA ALA A 8 -12.47 12.34 8.75
C ALA A 8 -11.08 11.73 9.00
N ALA A 9 -10.99 10.66 9.80
CA ALA A 9 -9.71 9.99 10.09
C ALA A 9 -9.16 9.31 8.83
N ARG A 10 -10.03 8.62 8.07
CA ARG A 10 -9.69 8.03 6.77
C ARG A 10 -9.22 9.10 5.79
N HIS A 11 -9.98 10.18 5.65
CA HIS A 11 -9.64 11.26 4.71
C HIS A 11 -8.29 11.90 5.06
N THR A 12 -8.04 12.17 6.34
CA THR A 12 -6.78 12.77 6.80
C THR A 12 -5.60 11.86 6.50
N ALA A 13 -5.70 10.57 6.88
CA ALA A 13 -4.65 9.59 6.64
C ALA A 13 -4.34 9.45 5.14
N LEU A 14 -5.36 9.35 4.28
CA LEU A 14 -5.15 9.19 2.84
C LEU A 14 -4.46 10.42 2.22
N ARG A 15 -4.75 11.63 2.69
CA ARG A 15 -4.12 12.86 2.19
C ARG A 15 -2.61 12.91 2.44
N GLU A 16 -2.13 12.25 3.49
CA GLU A 16 -0.70 12.17 3.81
C GLU A 16 0.04 11.14 2.94
N LEU A 17 -0.69 10.24 2.28
CA LEU A 17 -0.13 9.16 1.47
C LEU A 17 0.02 9.59 0.00
N HIS A 18 1.11 10.28 -0.32
CA HIS A 18 1.38 10.75 -1.69
C HIS A 18 1.39 9.62 -2.74
N GLY A 19 0.58 9.81 -3.79
CA GLY A 19 0.45 8.88 -4.91
C GLY A 19 -0.43 7.65 -4.64
N TRP A 20 -1.04 7.56 -3.45
CA TRP A 20 -2.04 6.54 -3.16
C TRP A 20 -3.44 7.05 -3.51
N SER A 21 -4.30 6.14 -3.97
CA SER A 21 -5.70 6.41 -4.24
C SER A 21 -6.57 5.32 -3.63
N GLU A 22 -7.84 5.62 -3.39
CA GLU A 22 -8.84 4.58 -3.10
C GLU A 22 -9.04 3.68 -4.34
N VAL A 23 -9.55 2.48 -4.09
CA VAL A 23 -10.00 1.56 -5.14
C VAL A 23 -11.52 1.65 -5.22
N ASP A 24 -12.08 1.84 -6.41
CA ASP A 24 -13.49 2.19 -6.59
C ASP A 24 -14.47 1.13 -6.02
N ASP A 25 -14.14 -0.16 -6.16
CA ASP A 25 -15.05 -1.27 -5.82
C ASP A 25 -14.66 -2.06 -4.56
N ARG A 26 -13.70 -1.57 -3.75
CA ARG A 26 -13.28 -2.26 -2.52
C ARG A 26 -12.67 -1.30 -1.50
N ASP A 27 -12.79 -1.67 -0.22
CA ASP A 27 -12.15 -0.95 0.89
C ASP A 27 -10.64 -1.22 0.92
N ALA A 28 -9.92 -0.60 -0.01
CA ALA A 28 -8.48 -0.68 -0.15
C ALA A 28 -7.91 0.60 -0.76
N ILE A 29 -6.59 0.75 -0.66
CA ILE A 29 -5.83 1.79 -1.34
C ILE A 29 -4.84 1.14 -2.28
N ARG A 30 -4.50 1.83 -3.38
CA ARG A 30 -3.51 1.38 -4.35
C ARG A 30 -2.54 2.49 -4.72
N LYS A 31 -1.35 2.08 -5.15
CA LYS A 31 -0.35 2.95 -5.76
C LYS A 31 0.43 2.16 -6.82
N SER A 32 0.64 2.77 -7.97
CA SER A 32 1.44 2.17 -9.05
C SER A 32 2.87 2.69 -9.00
N TYR A 33 3.83 1.78 -9.08
CA TYR A 33 5.25 2.08 -9.19
C TYR A 33 5.74 1.65 -10.58
N HIS A 34 6.58 2.48 -11.19
CA HIS A 34 7.20 2.20 -12.48
C HIS A 34 8.72 2.19 -12.29
N PHE A 35 9.37 1.16 -12.79
CA PHE A 35 10.81 0.95 -12.68
C PHE A 35 11.42 0.83 -14.07
N SER A 36 12.72 1.07 -14.17
CA SER A 36 13.42 1.06 -15.47
C SER A 36 13.55 -0.36 -16.05
N ASN A 37 13.55 -1.38 -15.18
CA ASN A 37 13.62 -2.79 -15.56
C ASN A 37 13.10 -3.71 -14.45
N PHE A 38 13.02 -5.02 -14.75
CA PHE A 38 12.53 -6.03 -13.82
C PHE A 38 13.41 -6.21 -12.57
N SER A 39 14.74 -6.13 -12.70
CA SER A 39 15.66 -6.32 -11.56
C SER A 39 15.42 -5.26 -10.48
N GLU A 40 15.23 -4.00 -10.89
CA GLU A 40 14.89 -2.90 -9.99
C GLU A 40 13.53 -3.13 -9.31
N ALA A 41 12.50 -3.49 -10.08
CA ALA A 41 11.18 -3.81 -9.55
C ALA A 41 11.23 -4.97 -8.53
N TRP A 42 11.96 -6.04 -8.85
CA TRP A 42 12.08 -7.21 -7.98
C TRP A 42 12.81 -6.90 -6.67
N GLY A 43 13.85 -6.06 -6.72
CA GLY A 43 14.53 -5.58 -5.51
C GLY A 43 13.61 -4.78 -4.59
N PHE A 44 12.73 -3.94 -5.17
CA PHE A 44 11.69 -3.23 -4.42
C PHE A 44 10.67 -4.20 -3.79
N LEU A 45 10.15 -5.15 -4.57
CA LEU A 45 9.20 -6.16 -4.09
C LEU A 45 9.77 -7.03 -2.96
N SER A 46 11.04 -7.42 -3.05
CA SER A 46 11.72 -8.20 -2.00
C SER A 46 11.75 -7.47 -0.67
N ARG A 47 11.95 -6.14 -0.68
CA ARG A 47 11.93 -5.32 0.55
C ARG A 47 10.52 -5.19 1.11
N ILE A 48 9.50 -5.09 0.26
CA ILE A 48 8.10 -5.11 0.69
C ILE A 48 7.77 -6.44 1.37
N ALA A 49 8.15 -7.57 0.77
CA ALA A 49 7.88 -8.89 1.33
C ALA A 49 8.45 -9.04 2.75
N LEU A 50 9.70 -8.63 2.97
CA LEU A 50 10.32 -8.67 4.31
C LEU A 50 9.62 -7.76 5.33
N ALA A 51 9.17 -6.57 4.91
CA ALA A 51 8.42 -5.67 5.77
C ALA A 51 7.02 -6.20 6.10
N ALA A 52 6.33 -6.77 5.12
CA ALA A 52 5.01 -7.38 5.26
C ALA A 52 5.03 -8.55 6.25
N GLU A 53 6.01 -9.46 6.13
CA GLU A 53 6.19 -10.57 7.06
C GLU A 53 6.43 -10.08 8.49
N LYS A 54 7.29 -9.06 8.68
CA LYS A 54 7.54 -8.50 10.01
C LYS A 54 6.29 -7.89 10.64
N MET A 55 5.41 -7.33 9.82
CA MET A 55 4.16 -6.68 10.26
C MET A 55 2.97 -7.66 10.35
N ASP A 56 3.13 -8.90 9.87
CA ASP A 56 2.03 -9.83 9.63
C ASP A 56 0.87 -9.19 8.85
N HIS A 57 1.23 -8.40 7.82
CA HIS A 57 0.29 -7.66 6.99
C HIS A 57 0.76 -7.61 5.54
N HIS A 58 0.09 -8.38 4.69
CA HIS A 58 0.51 -8.62 3.31
C HIS A 58 -0.25 -7.75 2.31
N PRO A 59 0.46 -7.10 1.37
CA PRO A 59 -0.19 -6.40 0.27
C PRO A 59 -0.67 -7.38 -0.81
N GLU A 60 -1.62 -6.92 -1.61
CA GLU A 60 -1.89 -7.49 -2.93
C GLU A 60 -1.05 -6.71 -3.95
N ILE A 61 -0.23 -7.43 -4.74
CA ILE A 61 0.75 -6.87 -5.68
C ILE A 61 0.37 -7.24 -7.11
#